data_AF-A0A0F9HMN3-F1
#
_entry.id   AF-A0A0F9HMN3-F1
#
_cell.length_a   1.000
_cell.length_b   1.000
_cell.length_c   1.000
_cell.angle_alpha   90.00
_cell.angle_beta   90.00
_cell.angle_gamma   90.00
#
_symmetry.space_group_name_H-M   'P 1'
#
loop_
_entity.id
_entity.type
_entity.pdbx_description
1 polymer ?
#
loop_
_entity_poly.entity_id
_entity_poly.type
_entity_poly.pdbx_seq_one_letter_code
_entity_poly.pdbx_strand_id
1 'polypeptide(L)'
;MTRIGTGIVTAAVILSALAGCKSKAKEMSTYPYFIKMMDSRWDFARNSLGSAEPDVSFCPVLLKDLDGIVEAVEATYHRSNKQQLIDKVKDIARSFRADLDPQVDMRYGHVTLKPGATAEDVSKSVETAYQKYLEFRKMVKLE
;
A
#
# COMPACT_ATOMS: atom_id res chain seq x y z
N MET A 1 59.66 -39.17 -3.00
CA MET A 1 58.38 -38.97 -3.72
C MET A 1 57.32 -38.63 -2.70
N THR A 2 57.07 -37.34 -2.48
CA THR A 2 56.18 -36.85 -1.41
C THR A 2 54.93 -36.29 -2.07
N ARG A 3 53.78 -36.94 -1.84
CA ARG A 3 52.49 -36.54 -2.41
C ARG A 3 51.91 -35.37 -1.61
N ILE A 4 51.57 -34.32 -2.33
CA ILE A 4 50.82 -33.14 -1.88
C ILE A 4 49.37 -33.57 -1.66
N GLY A 5 48.83 -33.29 -0.48
CA GLY A 5 47.42 -33.41 -0.15
C GLY A 5 46.90 -32.07 0.34
N THR A 6 46.44 -31.24 -0.60
CA THR A 6 45.66 -30.03 -0.37
C THR A 6 44.34 -30.36 0.33
N GLY A 7 44.18 -29.91 1.59
CA GLY A 7 42.91 -29.92 2.31
C GLY A 7 42.46 -28.49 2.59
N ILE A 8 41.53 -28.00 1.78
CA ILE A 8 40.81 -26.74 1.94
C ILE A 8 39.74 -26.93 3.05
N VAL A 9 39.32 -25.81 3.65
CA VAL A 9 38.01 -25.51 4.23
C VAL A 9 38.05 -25.23 5.74
N THR A 10 38.24 -23.96 6.09
CA THR A 10 37.51 -23.37 7.23
C THR A 10 37.33 -21.86 7.01
N ALA A 11 36.25 -21.49 6.32
CA ALA A 11 35.71 -20.14 6.35
C ALA A 11 34.19 -20.23 6.13
N ALA A 12 33.50 -20.77 7.13
CA ALA A 12 32.05 -20.81 7.16
C ALA A 12 31.54 -20.31 8.52
N VAL A 13 31.90 -19.07 8.86
CA VAL A 13 31.20 -18.30 9.89
C VAL A 13 31.18 -16.87 9.40
N ILE A 14 30.02 -16.44 8.89
CA ILE A 14 29.45 -15.08 8.79
C ILE A 14 28.43 -15.16 7.64
N LEU A 15 27.24 -15.69 7.93
CA LEU A 15 26.05 -15.53 7.06
C LEU A 15 24.73 -15.56 7.85
N SER A 16 24.79 -15.84 9.15
CA SER A 16 23.62 -15.84 10.04
C SER A 16 23.03 -14.45 10.29
N ALA A 17 23.77 -13.37 9.98
CA ALA A 17 23.29 -12.00 10.15
C ALA A 17 22.37 -11.50 9.00
N LEU A 18 22.28 -12.22 7.88
CA LEU A 18 21.41 -11.84 6.74
C LEU A 18 20.04 -12.57 6.74
N ALA A 19 19.87 -13.58 7.58
CA ALA A 19 18.62 -14.35 7.65
C ALA A 19 17.44 -13.51 8.21
N GLY A 20 17.71 -12.58 9.14
CA GLY A 20 16.69 -11.73 9.76
C GLY A 20 16.22 -10.54 8.90
N CYS A 21 17.04 -10.06 7.96
CA CYS A 21 16.62 -9.00 7.02
C CYS A 21 15.71 -9.56 5.92
N LYS A 22 15.96 -10.77 5.43
CA LYS A 22 15.13 -11.40 4.39
C LYS A 22 13.73 -11.75 4.88
N SER A 23 13.57 -12.20 6.12
CA SER A 23 12.25 -12.51 6.69
C SER A 23 11.39 -11.26 6.88
N LYS A 24 11.96 -10.19 7.45
CA LYS A 24 11.26 -8.89 7.60
C LYS A 24 10.90 -8.26 6.24
N ALA A 25 11.83 -8.28 5.28
CA ALA A 25 11.55 -7.77 3.94
C ALA A 25 10.44 -8.58 3.25
N LYS A 26 10.43 -9.91 3.43
CA LYS A 26 9.37 -10.78 2.91
C LYS A 26 8.03 -10.47 3.57
N GLU A 27 7.96 -10.32 4.89
CA GLU A 27 6.75 -9.92 5.62
C GLU A 27 6.19 -8.57 5.13
N MET A 28 7.06 -7.57 4.93
CA MET A 28 6.67 -6.25 4.41
C MET A 28 6.19 -6.27 2.96
N SER A 29 6.50 -7.34 2.21
CA SER A 29 5.99 -7.57 0.85
C SER A 29 4.72 -8.42 0.81
N THR A 30 4.20 -8.87 1.97
CA THR A 30 2.99 -9.69 2.00
C THR A 30 1.73 -8.84 2.03
N TYR A 31 0.70 -9.36 1.37
CA TYR A 31 -0.63 -8.77 1.35
C TYR A 31 -1.18 -8.38 2.75
N PRO A 32 -1.08 -9.20 3.82
CA PRO A 32 -1.56 -8.80 5.14
C PRO A 32 -0.89 -7.54 5.71
N TYR A 33 0.39 -7.33 5.41
CA TYR A 33 1.09 -6.11 5.83
C TYR A 33 0.53 -4.87 5.13
N PHE A 34 0.34 -4.93 3.81
CA PHE A 34 -0.26 -3.84 3.03
C PHE A 34 -1.65 -3.48 3.51
N ILE A 35 -2.46 -4.48 3.88
CA ILE A 35 -3.80 -4.24 4.41
C ILE A 35 -3.78 -3.51 5.75
N LYS A 36 -2.91 -3.92 6.69
CA LYS A 36 -2.76 -3.21 7.97
C LYS A 36 -2.25 -1.78 7.80
N MET A 37 -1.28 -1.60 6.90
CA MET A 37 -0.78 -0.26 6.57
C MET A 37 -1.88 0.62 5.97
N MET A 38 -2.70 0.06 5.07
CA MET A 38 -3.79 0.79 4.43
C MET A 38 -4.88 1.19 5.42
N ASP A 39 -5.25 0.30 6.37
CA ASP A 39 -6.18 0.61 7.46
C ASP A 39 -5.72 1.89 8.20
N SER A 40 -4.44 1.95 8.60
CA SER A 40 -3.89 3.13 9.28
C SER A 40 -3.80 4.38 8.41
N ARG A 41 -3.52 4.24 7.10
CA ARG A 41 -3.43 5.40 6.20
C ARG A 41 -4.78 6.04 5.90
N TRP A 42 -5.85 5.25 5.80
CA TRP A 42 -7.20 5.79 5.69
C TRP A 42 -7.59 6.61 6.92
N ASP A 43 -7.37 6.07 8.13
CA ASP A 43 -7.65 6.80 9.36
C ASP A 43 -6.84 8.10 9.45
N PHE A 44 -5.56 8.06 9.09
CA PHE A 44 -4.73 9.26 9.05
C PHE A 44 -5.27 10.30 8.07
N ALA A 45 -5.57 9.91 6.83
CA ALA A 45 -6.06 10.84 5.80
C ALA A 45 -7.39 11.50 6.22
N ARG A 46 -8.31 10.72 6.79
CA ARG A 46 -9.60 11.23 7.30
C ARG A 46 -9.41 12.23 8.44
N ASN A 47 -8.54 11.91 9.40
CA ASN A 47 -8.24 12.80 10.51
C ASN A 47 -7.54 14.09 10.06
N SER A 48 -6.61 13.97 9.11
CA SER A 48 -5.88 15.12 8.57
C SER A 48 -6.80 16.07 7.82
N LEU A 49 -7.68 15.55 6.96
CA LEU A 49 -8.64 16.36 6.21
C LEU A 49 -9.73 16.99 7.09
N GLY A 50 -10.03 16.38 8.23
CA GLY A 50 -10.95 16.93 9.24
C GLY A 50 -10.30 17.91 10.22
N SER A 51 -9.01 18.21 10.09
CA SER A 51 -8.28 19.08 11.02
C SER A 51 -8.44 20.56 10.70
N ALA A 52 -7.91 21.44 11.55
CA ALA A 52 -7.89 22.88 11.32
C ALA A 52 -7.03 23.29 10.10
N GLU A 53 -6.07 22.45 9.71
CA GLU A 53 -5.21 22.63 8.54
C GLU A 53 -5.27 21.37 7.65
N PRO A 54 -6.34 21.20 6.84
CA PRO A 54 -6.52 20.01 6.01
C PRO A 54 -5.38 19.76 5.04
N ASP A 55 -4.83 18.55 5.02
CA ASP A 55 -3.77 18.15 4.09
C ASP A 55 -4.28 17.19 3.00
N VAL A 56 -4.34 17.71 1.77
CA VAL A 56 -4.75 16.94 0.57
C VAL A 56 -3.62 16.12 -0.03
N SER A 57 -2.39 16.24 0.48
CA SER A 57 -1.22 15.52 -0.05
C SER A 57 -1.29 14.00 0.14
N PHE A 58 -2.16 13.53 1.03
CA PHE A 58 -2.41 12.10 1.24
C PHE A 58 -3.24 11.44 0.13
N CYS A 59 -3.98 12.21 -0.67
CA CYS A 59 -4.79 11.67 -1.76
C CYS A 59 -3.99 10.82 -2.78
N PRO A 60 -2.89 11.31 -3.37
CA PRO A 60 -2.06 10.49 -4.26
C PRO A 60 -1.35 9.34 -3.53
N VAL A 61 -1.08 9.48 -2.23
CA VAL A 61 -0.51 8.39 -1.41
C VAL A 61 -1.50 7.23 -1.32
N LEU A 62 -2.76 7.50 -0.99
CA LEU A 62 -3.82 6.50 -0.95
C LEU A 62 -4.04 5.82 -2.30
N LEU A 63 -4.01 6.57 -3.41
CA LEU A 63 -4.08 5.99 -4.76
C LEU A 63 -2.92 5.02 -5.02
N LYS A 64 -1.70 5.41 -4.65
CA LYS A 64 -0.52 4.55 -4.80
C LYS A 64 -0.61 3.29 -3.93
N ASP A 65 -1.15 3.39 -2.72
CA ASP A 65 -1.31 2.22 -1.85
C ASP A 65 -2.37 1.24 -2.35
N LEU A 66 -3.44 1.74 -2.97
CA LEU A 66 -4.43 0.88 -3.65
C LEU A 66 -3.76 0.09 -4.78
N ASP A 67 -2.91 0.73 -5.59
CA ASP A 67 -2.13 0.04 -6.61
C ASP A 67 -1.17 -0.98 -5.98
N GLY A 68 -0.51 -0.64 -4.85
CA GLY A 68 0.34 -1.56 -4.10
C GLY A 68 -0.40 -2.78 -3.52
N ILE A 69 -1.66 -2.63 -3.10
CA ILE A 69 -2.51 -3.75 -2.69
C ILE A 69 -2.73 -4.70 -3.86
N VAL A 70 -3.00 -4.18 -5.07
CA VAL A 70 -3.17 -5.02 -6.26
C VAL A 70 -1.91 -5.87 -6.49
N GLU A 71 -0.73 -5.24 -6.49
CA GLU A 71 0.54 -5.94 -6.67
C GLU A 71 0.76 -7.01 -5.58
N ALA A 72 0.47 -6.69 -4.33
CA ALA A 72 0.62 -7.61 -3.20
C ALA A 72 -0.36 -8.81 -3.27
N VAL A 73 -1.62 -8.57 -3.66
CA VAL A 73 -2.62 -9.62 -3.90
C VAL A 73 -2.17 -10.51 -5.06
N GLU A 74 -1.71 -9.92 -6.15
CA GLU A 74 -1.19 -10.63 -7.32
C GLU A 74 -0.03 -11.56 -6.95
N ALA A 75 0.90 -11.09 -6.11
CA ALA A 75 2.08 -11.85 -5.73
C ALA A 75 1.82 -12.91 -4.64
N THR A 76 1.00 -12.61 -3.63
CA THR A 76 1.00 -13.37 -2.36
C THR A 76 -0.36 -13.94 -1.94
N TYR A 77 -1.46 -13.61 -2.63
CA TYR A 77 -2.78 -14.13 -2.29
C TYR A 77 -3.17 -15.32 -3.16
N HIS A 78 -3.47 -16.46 -2.55
CA HIS A 78 -3.69 -17.74 -3.23
C HIS A 78 -5.13 -18.29 -3.12
N ARG A 79 -6.09 -17.52 -2.59
CA ARG A 79 -7.47 -17.99 -2.42
C ARG A 79 -8.32 -17.74 -3.67
N SER A 80 -9.42 -18.47 -3.80
CA SER A 80 -10.29 -18.47 -4.99
C SER A 80 -10.93 -17.13 -5.33
N ASN A 81 -11.10 -16.23 -4.36
CA ASN A 81 -11.65 -14.88 -4.57
C ASN A 81 -10.58 -13.83 -4.97
N LYS A 82 -9.34 -14.24 -5.32
CA LYS A 82 -8.24 -13.35 -5.70
C LYS A 82 -8.66 -12.30 -6.74
N GLN A 83 -9.27 -12.72 -7.84
CA GLN A 83 -9.65 -11.81 -8.92
C GLN A 83 -10.70 -10.80 -8.45
N GLN A 84 -11.65 -11.22 -7.62
CA GLN A 84 -12.68 -10.33 -7.06
C GLN A 84 -12.05 -9.25 -6.16
N LEU A 85 -10.99 -9.58 -5.40
CA LEU A 85 -10.25 -8.59 -4.62
C LEU A 85 -9.54 -7.57 -5.53
N ILE A 86 -8.83 -8.06 -6.56
CA ILE A 86 -8.13 -7.19 -7.52
C ILE A 86 -9.12 -6.24 -8.21
N ASP A 87 -10.23 -6.77 -8.72
CA ASP A 87 -11.23 -5.99 -9.43
C ASP A 87 -11.85 -4.92 -8.51
N LYS A 88 -12.14 -5.29 -7.26
CA LYS A 88 -12.69 -4.36 -6.27
C LYS A 88 -11.71 -3.23 -5.94
N VAL A 89 -10.42 -3.53 -5.74
CA VAL A 89 -9.41 -2.49 -5.46
C VAL A 89 -9.19 -1.58 -6.66
N LYS A 90 -9.14 -2.13 -7.88
CA LYS A 90 -9.04 -1.34 -9.12
C LYS A 90 -10.25 -0.42 -9.32
N ASP A 91 -11.45 -0.88 -8.98
CA ASP A 91 -12.67 -0.05 -9.01
C ASP A 91 -12.62 1.09 -7.99
N ILE A 92 -12.16 0.82 -6.77
CA ILE A 92 -11.95 1.86 -5.74
C ILE A 92 -10.95 2.90 -6.25
N ALA A 93 -9.77 2.48 -6.72
CA ALA A 93 -8.74 3.40 -7.22
C ALA A 93 -9.23 4.26 -8.40
N ARG A 94 -9.94 3.64 -9.35
CA ARG A 94 -10.50 4.35 -10.51
C ARG A 94 -11.54 5.38 -10.11
N SER A 95 -12.52 4.99 -9.30
CA SER A 95 -13.57 5.90 -8.87
C SER A 95 -13.05 7.01 -7.98
N PHE A 96 -12.13 6.70 -7.06
CA PHE A 96 -11.51 7.69 -6.20
C PHE A 96 -10.67 8.70 -7.00
N ARG A 97 -9.90 8.24 -8.00
CA ARG A 97 -9.19 9.14 -8.91
C ARG A 97 -10.17 10.03 -9.68
N ALA A 98 -11.26 9.49 -10.20
CA ALA A 98 -12.27 10.27 -10.91
C ALA A 98 -12.91 11.35 -10.01
N ASP A 99 -13.14 11.03 -8.74
CA ASP A 99 -13.68 11.99 -7.76
C ASP A 99 -12.67 13.10 -7.42
N LEU A 100 -11.38 12.75 -7.29
CA LEU A 100 -10.30 13.69 -6.96
C LEU A 100 -9.84 14.55 -8.13
N ASP A 101 -9.88 14.04 -9.36
CA ASP A 101 -9.40 14.73 -10.56
C ASP A 101 -9.96 16.15 -10.72
N PRO A 102 -11.25 16.46 -10.45
CA PRO A 102 -11.74 17.84 -10.52
C PRO A 102 -11.30 18.71 -9.32
N GLN A 103 -10.80 18.13 -8.23
CA GLN A 103 -10.61 18.80 -6.94
C GLN A 103 -9.14 19.04 -6.57
N VAL A 104 -8.27 18.11 -6.95
CA VAL A 104 -6.86 18.09 -6.53
C VAL A 104 -5.97 18.17 -7.76
N ASP A 105 -5.02 19.10 -7.75
CA ASP A 105 -3.91 19.09 -8.69
C ASP A 105 -2.83 18.15 -8.15
N MET A 106 -2.78 16.96 -8.76
CA MET A 106 -1.79 15.93 -8.44
C MET A 106 -0.54 16.04 -9.33
N ARG A 107 -0.39 17.11 -10.12
CA ARG A 107 0.74 17.30 -11.04
C ARG A 107 1.91 17.95 -10.30
N TYR A 108 3.10 17.37 -10.49
CA TYR A 108 4.37 17.85 -9.92
C TYR A 108 4.41 17.76 -8.38
N GLY A 109 5.60 17.91 -7.78
CA GLY A 109 5.90 17.54 -6.38
C GLY A 109 5.14 18.27 -5.27
N HIS A 110 4.09 19.03 -5.60
CA HIS A 110 3.21 19.70 -4.65
C HIS A 110 1.75 19.39 -4.99
N VAL A 111 1.05 18.76 -4.04
CA VAL A 111 -0.37 18.44 -4.15
C VAL A 111 -1.16 19.61 -3.61
N THR A 112 -2.02 20.20 -4.43
CA THR A 112 -2.83 21.37 -4.04
C THR A 112 -4.28 21.23 -4.46
N LEU A 113 -5.18 22.01 -3.86
CA LEU A 113 -6.54 22.14 -4.36
C LEU A 113 -6.57 22.85 -5.72
N LYS A 114 -7.47 22.44 -6.59
CA LYS A 114 -7.80 23.16 -7.83
C LYS A 114 -8.66 24.39 -7.53
N PRO A 115 -8.68 25.41 -8.41
CA PRO A 115 -9.54 26.58 -8.23
C PRO A 115 -11.01 26.20 -8.01
N GLY A 116 -11.60 26.70 -6.93
CA GLY A 116 -13.02 26.46 -6.59
C GLY A 116 -13.28 25.16 -5.82
N ALA A 117 -12.29 24.28 -5.64
CA ALA A 117 -12.42 23.12 -4.79
C ALA A 117 -12.13 23.45 -3.32
N THR A 118 -12.78 22.75 -2.40
CA THR A 118 -12.56 22.90 -0.96
C THR A 118 -11.98 21.62 -0.36
N ALA A 119 -11.36 21.74 0.81
CA ALA A 119 -10.94 20.56 1.58
C ALA A 119 -12.13 19.67 1.98
N GLU A 120 -13.34 20.25 2.13
CA GLU A 120 -14.55 19.49 2.41
C GLU A 120 -14.96 18.59 1.24
N ASP A 121 -14.83 19.07 0.00
CA ASP A 121 -15.09 18.26 -1.20
C ASP A 121 -14.15 17.06 -1.24
N VAL A 122 -12.86 17.29 -0.97
CA VAL A 122 -11.85 16.23 -0.92
C VAL A 122 -12.13 15.24 0.21
N SER A 123 -12.55 15.74 1.37
CA SER A 123 -12.96 14.91 2.51
C SER A 123 -14.13 14.00 2.15
N LYS A 124 -15.14 14.49 1.42
CA LYS A 124 -16.27 13.68 0.93
C LYS A 124 -15.81 12.58 -0.04
N SER A 125 -14.88 12.89 -0.94
CA SER A 125 -14.30 11.90 -1.85
C SER A 125 -13.50 10.83 -1.12
N VAL A 126 -12.71 11.22 -0.11
CA VAL A 126 -11.96 10.30 0.76
C VAL A 126 -12.91 9.41 1.55
N GLU A 127 -13.96 9.97 2.17
CA GLU A 127 -14.95 9.18 2.91
C GLU A 127 -15.68 8.19 1.99
N THR A 128 -16.08 8.62 0.80
CA THR A 128 -16.73 7.75 -0.20
C THR A 128 -15.82 6.57 -0.58
N ALA A 129 -14.55 6.84 -0.87
CA ALA A 129 -13.58 5.81 -1.19
C ALA A 129 -13.29 4.88 0.00
N TYR A 130 -13.25 5.43 1.23
CA TYR A 130 -13.09 4.67 2.45
C TYR A 130 -14.25 3.70 2.71
N GLN A 131 -15.49 4.12 2.48
CA GLN A 131 -16.64 3.21 2.59
C GLN A 131 -16.54 2.03 1.60
N LYS A 132 -16.11 2.30 0.36
CA LYS A 132 -15.85 1.23 -0.61
C LYS A 132 -14.68 0.33 -0.18
N TYR A 133 -13.66 0.90 0.44
CA TYR A 133 -12.55 0.16 1.04
C TYR A 133 -13.01 -0.74 2.18
N LEU A 134 -13.92 -0.30 3.05
CA LEU A 134 -14.49 -1.13 4.11
C LEU A 134 -15.25 -2.34 3.55
N GLU A 135 -15.95 -2.18 2.43
CA GLU A 135 -16.56 -3.32 1.72
C GLU A 135 -15.52 -4.28 1.16
N PHE A 136 -14.44 -3.76 0.55
CA PHE A 136 -13.30 -4.58 0.18
C PHE A 136 -12.73 -5.33 1.39
N ARG A 137 -12.57 -4.67 2.54
CA ARG A 137 -12.00 -5.28 3.77
C ARG A 137 -12.79 -6.47 4.29
N LYS A 138 -14.11 -6.50 4.09
CA LYS A 138 -14.96 -7.66 4.44
C LYS A 138 -14.67 -8.89 3.55
N MET A 139 -14.17 -8.68 2.34
CA MET A 139 -13.78 -9.76 1.41
C MET A 139 -12.41 -10.35 1.76
N VAL A 140 -11.61 -9.62 2.53
CA VAL A 140 -10.24 -9.97 2.88
C VAL A 140 -10.21 -10.99 4.00
N LYS A 141 -9.51 -12.10 3.77
CA LYS A 141 -9.13 -13.05 4.82
C LYS A 141 -7.67 -12.81 5.18
N LEU A 142 -7.44 -12.24 6.36
CA LEU A 142 -6.12 -12.20 7.00
C LEU A 142 -5.99 -13.53 7.75
N GLU A 143 -4.93 -14.28 7.49
CA GLU A 143 -4.71 -15.61 8.08
C GLU A 143 -4.53 -15.56 9.60
#